data_AF-A0A2H0DG95-F1
#
_entry.id   AF-A0A2H0DG95-F1
#
_cell.length_a   1.000
_cell.length_b   1.000
_cell.length_c   1.000
_cell.angle_alpha   90.00
_cell.angle_beta   90.00
_cell.angle_gamma   90.00
#
_symmetry.space_group_name_H-M   'P 1'
#
loop_
_entity.id
_entity.type
_entity.pdbx_description
1 polymer ?
#
loop_
_entity_poly.entity_id
_entity_poly.type
_entity_poly.pdbx_seq_one_letter_code
_entity_poly.pdbx_strand_id
1 'polypeptide(L)'
;MITINQLKIRLHIMMDVVGRHFGYLIKELKKDIKTGAWWWFKNRHQHQIMELAILELNQQLDSEHFDFSMVFQLFARFNVRQETNVQAEWYLQAHQKLVKLHQELFKKDILTADLFRPVLTELKFIVEADQFHREWSLQLLQQRVMMMYQQLLDQVEQLKQSKNEQINLENKKLLVEQKKIELETIQTQKQAIALQKEKAQILKEKVIEEKLLRETKKQESIELQKKLELENERDIRVAAEIRKMQLEKSMQDIAGQWEQQLGKNSDISES
;
A
#
# COMPACT_ATOMS: atom_id res chain seq x y z
N MET A 1 43.22 77.84 9.67
CA MET A 1 43.01 77.83 11.13
C MET A 1 42.10 76.64 11.44
N ILE A 2 42.63 75.57 12.05
CA ILE A 2 41.84 74.37 12.39
C ILE A 2 40.95 74.74 13.57
N THR A 3 39.63 74.55 13.45
CA THR A 3 38.71 74.86 14.55
C THR A 3 38.80 73.81 15.64
N ILE A 4 38.51 74.17 16.90
CA ILE A 4 38.50 73.25 18.05
C ILE A 4 37.62 72.02 17.75
N ASN A 5 36.52 72.19 17.00
CA ASN A 5 35.65 71.09 16.58
C ASN A 5 36.33 70.11 15.61
N GLN A 6 37.11 70.60 14.64
CA GLN A 6 37.89 69.72 13.74
C GLN A 6 38.96 68.93 14.52
N LEU A 7 39.55 69.53 15.55
CA LEU A 7 40.53 68.85 16.41
C LEU A 7 39.88 67.74 17.25
N LYS A 8 38.69 68.00 17.82
CA LYS A 8 37.89 67.00 18.54
C LYS A 8 37.50 65.81 17.66
N ILE A 9 37.04 66.07 16.43
CA ILE A 9 36.69 65.01 15.46
C ILE A 9 37.92 64.16 15.12
N ARG A 10 39.06 64.79 14.83
CA ARG A 10 40.31 64.06 14.55
C ARG A 10 40.80 63.23 15.73
N LEU A 11 40.73 63.78 16.94
CA LEU A 11 41.12 63.05 18.16
C LEU A 11 40.20 61.85 18.40
N HIS A 12 38.90 62.00 18.18
CA HIS A 12 37.94 60.91 18.29
C HIS A 12 38.22 59.78 17.29
N ILE A 13 38.43 60.12 16.01
CA ILE A 13 38.80 59.15 14.96
C ILE A 13 40.11 58.44 15.31
N MET A 14 41.12 59.17 15.81
CA MET A 14 42.39 58.58 16.23
C MET A 14 42.21 57.61 17.39
N MET A 15 41.47 58.01 18.43
CA MET A 15 41.21 57.17 19.61
C MET A 15 40.44 55.89 19.23
N ASP A 16 39.48 56.01 18.30
CA ASP A 16 38.72 54.86 17.79
C ASP A 16 39.61 53.87 17.02
N VAL A 17 40.47 54.36 16.12
CA VAL A 17 41.43 53.53 15.38
C VAL A 17 42.41 52.82 16.32
N VAL A 18 42.93 53.55 17.32
CA VAL A 18 43.82 52.98 18.34
C VAL A 18 43.08 51.91 19.16
N GLY A 19 41.85 52.19 19.58
CA GLY A 19 41.00 51.24 20.30
C GLY A 19 40.77 49.95 19.52
N ARG A 20 40.47 50.05 18.22
CA ARG A 20 40.30 48.88 17.33
C ARG A 20 41.59 48.07 17.20
N HIS A 21 42.73 48.71 17.02
CA HIS A 21 44.03 48.02 16.94
C HIS A 21 44.39 47.28 18.22
N PHE A 22 44.22 47.91 19.39
CA PHE A 22 44.45 47.27 20.68
C PHE A 22 43.44 46.16 20.96
N GLY A 23 42.18 46.35 20.58
CA GLY A 23 41.16 45.32 20.64
C GLY A 23 41.55 44.08 19.85
N TYR A 24 42.04 44.25 18.62
CA TYR A 24 42.55 43.15 17.79
C TYR A 24 43.77 42.45 18.42
N LEU A 25 44.72 43.21 18.98
CA LEU A 25 45.88 42.65 19.68
C LEU A 25 45.46 41.78 20.87
N ILE A 26 44.55 42.28 21.72
CA ILE A 26 44.05 41.53 22.88
C ILE A 26 43.34 40.25 22.43
N LYS A 27 42.54 40.30 21.35
CA LYS A 27 41.89 39.12 20.78
C LYS A 27 42.91 38.06 20.35
N GLU A 28 43.97 38.45 19.64
CA GLU A 28 45.00 37.51 19.18
C GLU A 28 45.83 36.94 20.35
N LEU A 29 46.18 37.78 21.33
CA LEU A 29 46.90 37.35 22.54
C LEU A 29 46.09 36.35 23.38
N LYS A 30 44.76 36.49 23.42
CA LYS A 30 43.86 35.53 24.08
C LYS A 30 43.84 34.16 23.41
N LYS A 31 44.09 34.10 22.09
CA LYS A 31 44.19 32.83 21.35
C LYS A 31 45.52 32.15 21.61
N ASP A 32 46.62 32.89 21.50
CA ASP A 32 47.97 32.44 21.84
C ASP A 32 48.86 33.65 22.13
N ILE A 33 49.50 33.66 23.30
CA ILE A 33 50.33 34.77 23.76
C ILE A 33 51.54 35.00 22.82
N LYS A 34 52.21 33.94 22.37
CA LYS A 34 53.44 34.06 21.57
C LYS A 34 53.13 34.23 20.09
N THR A 35 52.27 33.37 19.53
CA THR A 35 51.98 33.44 18.09
C THR A 35 50.97 34.54 17.77
N GLY A 36 50.09 34.91 18.69
CA GLY A 36 49.09 35.97 18.50
C GLY A 36 49.70 37.36 18.38
N ALA A 37 50.71 37.71 19.18
CA ALA A 37 51.41 39.00 19.05
C ALA A 37 52.09 39.15 17.68
N TRP A 38 52.76 38.09 17.22
CA TRP A 38 53.40 38.05 15.91
C TRP A 38 52.37 38.08 14.77
N TRP A 39 51.28 37.33 14.90
CA TRP A 39 50.18 37.30 13.93
C TRP A 39 49.51 38.68 13.79
N TRP A 40 49.23 39.34 14.92
CA TRP A 40 48.73 40.71 14.95
C TRP A 40 49.69 41.65 14.22
N PHE A 41 50.99 41.60 14.55
CA PHE A 41 51.98 42.48 13.93
C PHE A 41 52.00 42.32 12.41
N LYS A 42 51.95 41.07 11.93
CA LYS A 42 51.96 40.74 10.50
C LYS A 42 50.67 41.16 9.78
N ASN A 43 49.50 41.02 10.41
CA ASN A 43 48.21 41.09 9.72
C ASN A 43 47.31 42.28 10.14
N ARG A 44 47.71 43.13 11.09
CA ARG A 44 46.86 44.23 11.62
C ARG A 44 46.27 45.16 10.57
N HIS A 45 46.99 45.44 9.49
CA HIS A 45 46.51 46.32 8.41
C HIS A 45 45.48 45.60 7.53
N GLN A 46 45.70 44.31 7.24
CA GLN A 46 44.73 43.50 6.51
C GLN A 46 43.45 43.29 7.32
N HIS A 47 43.56 43.16 8.64
CA HIS A 47 42.41 42.99 9.52
C HIS A 47 41.43 44.17 9.43
N GLN A 48 41.91 45.41 9.42
CA GLN A 48 41.04 46.60 9.29
C GLN A 48 40.34 46.67 7.94
N ILE A 49 41.05 46.35 6.85
CA ILE A 49 40.47 46.32 5.50
C ILE A 49 39.41 45.21 5.43
N MET A 50 39.66 44.07 6.06
CA MET A 50 38.70 42.99 6.14
C MET A 50 37.47 43.36 6.97
N GLU A 51 37.61 44.05 8.11
CA GLU A 51 36.46 44.55 8.88
C GLU A 51 35.57 45.46 8.03
N LEU A 52 36.16 46.35 7.21
CA LEU A 52 35.41 47.18 6.27
C LEU A 52 34.71 46.33 5.19
N ALA A 53 35.41 45.37 4.60
CA ALA A 53 34.83 44.46 3.62
C ALA A 53 33.67 43.64 4.21
N ILE A 54 33.73 43.26 5.48
CA ILE A 54 32.65 42.55 6.16
C ILE A 54 31.44 43.47 6.39
N LEU A 55 31.67 44.75 6.72
CA LEU A 55 30.58 45.72 6.80
C LEU A 55 29.89 45.90 5.44
N GLU A 56 30.66 45.97 4.35
CA GLU A 56 30.12 46.01 2.99
C GLU A 56 29.34 44.74 2.65
N LEU A 57 29.88 43.56 3.00
CA LEU A 57 29.18 42.28 2.84
C LEU A 57 27.84 42.28 3.60
N ASN A 58 27.84 42.77 4.85
CA ASN A 58 26.63 42.87 5.66
C ASN A 58 25.59 43.82 5.06
N GLN A 59 26.01 44.92 4.43
CA GLN A 59 25.11 45.82 3.69
C GLN A 59 24.54 45.17 2.43
N GLN A 60 25.32 44.29 1.79
CA GLN A 60 24.91 43.56 0.60
C GLN A 60 23.98 42.38 0.90
N LEU A 61 23.81 41.95 2.16
CA LEU A 61 22.98 40.78 2.50
C LEU A 61 21.55 40.86 1.97
N ASP A 62 20.99 42.07 1.88
CA ASP A 62 19.64 42.35 1.37
C ASP A 62 19.59 42.61 -0.14
N SER A 63 20.73 42.61 -0.83
CA SER A 63 20.76 42.82 -2.26
C SER A 63 20.37 41.56 -3.03
N GLU A 64 19.69 41.72 -4.17
CA GLU A 64 19.31 40.62 -5.06
C GLU A 64 20.52 39.87 -5.62
N HIS A 65 21.68 40.51 -5.64
CA HIS A 65 22.92 39.93 -6.15
C HIS A 65 23.72 39.18 -5.09
N PHE A 66 23.26 39.14 -3.84
CA PHE A 66 23.97 38.44 -2.78
C PHE A 66 23.98 36.93 -3.05
N ASP A 67 25.17 36.34 -3.00
CA ASP A 67 25.35 34.90 -2.98
C ASP A 67 26.36 34.48 -1.91
N PHE A 68 26.27 33.23 -1.47
CA PHE A 68 27.15 32.71 -0.43
C PHE A 68 28.62 32.60 -0.88
N SER A 69 28.90 32.58 -2.19
CA SER A 69 30.28 32.59 -2.68
C SER A 69 31.00 33.89 -2.31
N MET A 70 30.28 35.01 -2.16
CA MET A 70 30.83 36.29 -1.72
C MET A 70 31.53 36.19 -0.35
N VAL A 71 31.01 35.37 0.56
CA VAL A 71 31.62 35.14 1.89
C VAL A 71 33.00 34.50 1.71
N PHE A 72 33.08 33.42 0.94
CA PHE A 72 34.35 32.77 0.62
C PHE A 72 35.32 33.71 -0.10
N GLN A 73 34.83 34.42 -1.13
CA GLN A 73 35.64 35.36 -1.89
C GLN A 73 36.20 36.49 -1.02
N LEU A 74 35.46 36.96 -0.01
CA LEU A 74 35.94 37.95 0.94
C LEU A 74 37.11 37.38 1.74
N PHE A 75 36.93 36.24 2.41
CA PHE A 75 37.98 35.68 3.27
C PHE A 75 39.21 35.20 2.48
N ALA A 76 39.03 34.71 1.25
CA ALA A 76 40.12 34.29 0.38
C ALA A 76 41.06 35.44 -0.05
N ARG A 77 40.64 36.70 0.06
CA ARG A 77 41.46 37.88 -0.25
C ARG A 77 42.43 38.25 0.87
N PHE A 78 42.24 37.71 2.08
CA PHE A 78 42.99 38.09 3.27
C PHE A 78 43.77 36.91 3.86
N ASN A 79 44.87 37.19 4.55
CA ASN A 79 45.59 36.17 5.29
C ASN A 79 44.90 35.89 6.63
N VAL A 80 43.93 34.98 6.62
CA VAL A 80 43.20 34.54 7.82
C VAL A 80 43.69 33.16 8.31
N ARG A 81 43.30 32.79 9.53
CA ARG A 81 43.63 31.47 10.08
C ARG A 81 42.93 30.37 9.29
N GLN A 82 43.53 29.18 9.27
CA GLN A 82 43.01 28.04 8.51
C GLN A 82 41.58 27.67 8.89
N GLU A 83 41.23 27.71 10.19
CA GLU A 83 39.86 27.47 10.67
C GLU A 83 38.83 28.40 10.02
N THR A 84 39.18 29.69 9.90
CA THR A 84 38.34 30.70 9.24
C THR A 84 38.17 30.41 7.75
N ASN A 85 39.23 29.96 7.08
CA ASN A 85 39.15 29.57 5.67
C ASN A 85 38.21 28.37 5.47
N VAL A 86 38.33 27.34 6.32
CA VAL A 86 37.46 26.15 6.24
C VAL A 86 35.98 26.53 6.47
N GLN A 87 35.71 27.42 7.43
CA GLN A 87 34.35 27.90 7.69
C GLN A 87 33.81 28.76 6.54
N ALA A 88 34.66 29.57 5.91
CA ALA A 88 34.30 30.32 4.71
C ALA A 88 34.06 29.40 3.50
N GLU A 89 34.80 28.30 3.38
CA GLU A 89 34.59 27.30 2.32
C GLU A 89 33.23 26.62 2.41
N TRP A 90 32.67 26.42 3.62
CA TRP A 90 31.31 25.89 3.78
C TRP A 90 30.27 26.73 3.05
N TYR A 91 30.43 28.06 3.01
CA TYR A 91 29.56 28.95 2.25
C TYR A 91 29.65 28.73 0.74
N LEU A 92 30.87 28.56 0.20
CA LEU A 92 31.06 28.22 -1.21
C LEU A 92 30.45 26.87 -1.55
N GLN A 93 30.67 25.86 -0.70
CA GLN A 93 30.12 24.53 -0.89
C GLN A 93 28.58 24.55 -0.82
N ALA A 94 28.00 25.26 0.14
CA ALA A 94 26.57 25.48 0.24
C ALA A 94 26.02 26.15 -1.03
N HIS A 95 26.68 27.20 -1.53
CA HIS A 95 26.28 27.87 -2.78
C HIS A 95 26.24 26.89 -3.96
N GLN A 96 27.34 26.16 -4.19
CA GLN A 96 27.45 25.22 -5.30
C GLN A 96 26.38 24.12 -5.20
N LYS A 97 26.10 23.61 -4.00
CA LYS A 97 25.06 22.61 -3.79
C LYS A 97 23.65 23.19 -3.98
N LEU A 98 23.41 24.43 -3.56
CA LEU A 98 22.13 25.13 -3.81
C LEU A 98 21.88 25.35 -5.29
N VAL A 99 22.89 25.78 -6.06
CA VAL A 99 22.79 25.92 -7.51
C VAL A 99 22.50 24.58 -8.18
N LYS A 100 23.21 23.51 -7.76
CA LYS A 100 22.93 22.15 -8.26
C LYS A 100 21.52 21.68 -7.90
N LEU A 101 21.09 21.90 -6.67
CA LEU A 101 19.73 21.57 -6.23
C LEU A 101 18.70 22.30 -7.10
N HIS A 102 18.86 23.60 -7.30
CA HIS A 102 17.97 24.39 -8.17
C HIS A 102 17.90 23.81 -9.58
N GLN A 103 19.04 23.46 -10.18
CA GLN A 103 19.06 22.82 -11.50
C GLN A 103 18.40 21.43 -11.51
N GLU A 104 18.56 20.64 -10.45
CA GLU A 104 17.93 19.32 -10.32
C GLU A 104 16.41 19.41 -10.13
N LEU A 105 15.92 20.44 -9.44
CA LEU A 105 14.48 20.68 -9.25
C LEU A 105 13.73 20.87 -10.58
N PHE A 106 14.36 21.46 -11.61
CA PHE A 106 13.75 21.60 -12.94
C PHE A 106 13.89 20.38 -13.83
N LYS A 107 14.82 19.47 -13.52
CA LYS A 107 15.12 18.31 -14.37
C LYS A 107 14.39 17.04 -13.94
N LYS A 108 13.94 16.95 -12.69
CA LYS A 108 13.33 15.74 -12.13
C LYS A 108 11.82 15.90 -11.98
N ASP A 109 11.07 14.96 -12.55
CA ASP A 109 9.61 14.90 -12.40
C ASP A 109 9.18 14.48 -10.98
N ILE A 110 10.06 13.78 -10.25
CA ILE A 110 9.81 13.29 -8.90
C ILE A 110 10.90 13.82 -7.96
N LEU A 111 10.48 14.61 -6.97
CA LEU A 111 11.35 15.14 -5.93
C LEU A 111 11.43 14.15 -4.77
N THR A 112 12.65 13.75 -4.40
CA THR A 112 12.89 12.90 -3.23
C THR A 112 13.60 13.70 -2.13
N ALA A 113 13.35 13.33 -0.87
CA ALA A 113 14.01 13.95 0.28
C ALA A 113 15.55 13.90 0.20
N ASP A 114 16.10 12.86 -0.42
CA ASP A 114 17.55 12.67 -0.58
C ASP A 114 18.21 13.76 -1.43
N LEU A 115 17.44 14.40 -2.32
CA LEU A 115 17.89 15.52 -3.16
C LEU A 115 18.41 16.69 -2.32
N PHE A 116 17.76 16.96 -1.19
CA PHE A 116 18.01 18.13 -0.34
C PHE A 116 19.12 17.87 0.69
N ARG A 117 19.43 16.60 0.97
CA ARG A 117 20.38 16.21 2.02
C ARG A 117 21.78 16.84 1.87
N PRO A 118 22.38 16.91 0.66
CA PRO A 118 23.70 17.53 0.50
C PRO A 118 23.71 19.02 0.88
N VAL A 119 22.64 19.75 0.54
CA VAL A 119 22.47 21.18 0.86
C VAL A 119 22.25 21.34 2.37
N LEU A 120 21.29 20.60 2.93
CA LEU A 120 20.98 20.66 4.36
C LEU A 120 22.21 20.39 5.23
N THR A 121 23.09 19.50 4.80
CA THR A 121 24.35 19.20 5.51
C THR A 121 25.27 20.42 5.59
N GLU A 122 25.48 21.14 4.48
CA GLU A 122 26.34 22.33 4.48
C GLU A 122 25.73 23.48 5.25
N LEU A 123 24.42 23.70 5.07
CA LEU A 123 23.71 24.74 5.82
C LEU A 123 23.78 24.48 7.33
N LYS A 124 23.68 23.21 7.75
CA LYS A 124 23.83 22.82 9.14
C LYS A 124 25.21 23.21 9.69
N PHE A 125 26.30 22.92 8.96
CA PHE A 125 27.64 23.31 9.39
C PHE A 125 27.79 24.82 9.53
N ILE A 126 27.21 25.59 8.61
CA ILE A 126 27.18 27.05 8.71
C ILE A 126 26.39 27.49 9.95
N VAL A 127 25.18 26.97 10.18
CA VAL A 127 24.36 27.33 11.34
C VAL A 127 25.09 27.03 12.66
N GLU A 128 25.80 25.91 12.75
CA GLU A 128 26.53 25.49 13.96
C GLU A 128 27.82 26.28 14.20
N ALA A 129 28.30 27.07 13.23
CA ALA A 129 29.55 27.84 13.33
C ALA A 129 29.41 29.14 14.14
N ASP A 130 28.80 29.10 15.31
CA ASP A 130 28.49 30.26 16.16
C ASP A 130 29.70 31.18 16.41
N GLN A 131 30.86 30.59 16.67
CA GLN A 131 32.08 31.32 16.96
C GLN A 131 32.57 32.15 15.75
N PHE A 132 32.47 31.60 14.54
CA PHE A 132 32.82 32.30 13.30
C PHE A 132 31.95 33.54 13.10
N HIS A 133 30.63 33.38 13.24
CA HIS A 133 29.68 34.48 13.05
C HIS A 133 29.82 35.56 14.11
N ARG A 134 30.12 35.19 15.36
CA ARG A 134 30.39 36.16 16.43
C ARG A 134 31.72 36.86 16.25
N GLU A 135 32.77 36.16 15.83
CA GLU A 135 34.11 36.73 15.63
C GLU A 135 34.10 37.77 14.52
N TRP A 136 33.41 37.48 13.41
CA TRP A 136 33.37 38.32 12.23
C TRP A 136 32.12 39.21 12.12
N SER A 137 31.26 39.25 13.13
CA SER A 137 30.02 40.03 13.10
C SER A 137 29.09 39.70 11.92
N LEU A 138 28.95 38.40 11.63
CA LEU A 138 28.12 37.83 10.57
C LEU A 138 26.82 37.19 11.12
N GLN A 139 26.34 37.62 12.28
CA GLN A 139 25.16 37.02 12.94
C GLN A 139 23.89 37.18 12.11
N LEU A 140 23.74 38.29 11.38
CA LEU A 140 22.59 38.51 10.50
C LEU A 140 22.56 37.48 9.36
N LEU A 141 23.73 37.20 8.77
CA LEU A 141 23.88 36.14 7.77
C LEU A 141 23.56 34.77 8.36
N GLN A 142 24.06 34.48 9.57
CA GLN A 142 23.77 33.23 10.28
C GLN A 142 22.26 33.02 10.47
N GLN A 143 21.54 34.07 10.88
CA GLN A 143 20.08 34.01 11.04
C GLN A 143 19.37 33.70 9.73
N ARG A 144 19.79 34.30 8.60
CA ARG A 144 19.24 33.99 7.27
C ARG A 144 19.48 32.55 6.87
N VAL A 145 20.70 32.07 7.08
CA VAL A 145 21.06 30.67 6.78
C VAL A 145 20.24 29.72 7.65
N MET A 146 20.03 30.05 8.93
CA MET A 146 19.18 29.27 9.84
C MET A 146 17.72 29.20 9.38
N MET A 147 17.15 30.34 8.97
CA MET A 147 15.79 30.38 8.41
C MET A 147 15.68 29.53 7.15
N MET A 148 16.63 29.65 6.23
CA MET A 148 16.65 28.85 5.01
C MET A 148 16.81 27.36 5.30
N TYR A 149 17.65 27.00 6.27
CA TYR A 149 17.82 25.62 6.72
C TYR A 149 16.50 25.04 7.28
N GLN A 150 15.80 25.79 8.13
CA GLN A 150 14.50 25.38 8.67
C GLN A 150 13.45 25.26 7.57
N GLN A 151 13.34 26.22 6.66
CA GLN A 151 12.42 26.15 5.53
C GLN A 151 12.67 24.92 4.66
N LEU A 152 13.93 24.59 4.37
CA LEU A 152 14.27 23.40 3.59
C LEU A 152 13.94 22.10 4.35
N LEU A 153 14.15 22.08 5.67
CA LEU A 153 13.74 20.93 6.50
C LEU A 153 12.23 20.72 6.46
N ASP A 154 11.44 21.78 6.62
CA ASP A 154 9.98 21.71 6.60
C ASP A 154 9.48 21.21 5.24
N GLN A 155 10.08 21.68 4.13
CA GLN A 155 9.76 21.19 2.78
C GLN A 155 10.09 19.70 2.61
N VAL A 156 11.22 19.25 3.15
CA VAL A 156 11.60 17.83 3.13
C VAL A 156 10.62 16.98 3.94
N GLU A 157 10.15 17.48 5.08
CA GLU A 157 9.16 16.78 5.89
C GLU A 157 7.81 16.69 5.18
N GLN A 158 7.35 17.79 4.57
CA GLN A 158 6.13 17.81 3.75
C GLN A 158 6.20 16.80 2.59
N LEU A 159 7.34 16.71 1.89
CA LEU A 159 7.54 15.73 0.83
C LEU A 159 7.47 14.28 1.35
N LYS A 160 8.02 14.00 2.54
CA LYS A 160 7.93 12.68 3.17
C LYS A 160 6.50 12.34 3.58
N GLN A 161 5.78 13.29 4.16
CA GLN A 161 4.38 13.13 4.55
C GLN A 161 3.50 12.84 3.33
N SER A 162 3.63 13.66 2.27
CA SER A 162 2.90 13.47 1.01
C SER A 162 3.17 12.11 0.37
N LYS A 163 4.44 11.66 0.36
CA LYS A 163 4.80 10.32 -0.13
C LYS A 163 4.17 9.20 0.69
N ASN A 164 4.15 9.32 2.03
CA ASN A 164 3.51 8.34 2.90
C ASN A 164 2.00 8.29 2.71
N GLU A 165 1.35 9.45 2.52
CA GLU A 165 -0.07 9.53 2.21
C GLU A 165 -0.39 8.85 0.87
N GLN A 166 0.44 9.05 -0.14
CA GLN A 166 0.29 8.40 -1.44
C GLN A 166 0.40 6.87 -1.33
N ILE A 167 1.39 6.37 -0.59
CA ILE A 167 1.55 4.93 -0.30
C ILE A 167 0.32 4.39 0.44
N ASN A 168 -0.18 5.13 1.44
CA ASN A 168 -1.37 4.72 2.19
C ASN A 168 -2.63 4.69 1.32
N LEU A 169 -2.78 5.64 0.39
CA LEU A 169 -3.88 5.65 -0.56
C LEU A 169 -3.79 4.48 -1.55
N GLU A 170 -2.61 4.15 -2.06
CA GLU A 170 -2.38 2.99 -2.90
C GLU A 170 -2.71 1.69 -2.17
N ASN A 171 -2.25 1.53 -0.93
CA ASN A 171 -2.58 0.37 -0.10
C ASN A 171 -4.10 0.24 0.15
N LYS A 172 -4.80 1.35 0.39
CA LYS A 172 -6.26 1.36 0.54
C LYS A 172 -6.97 0.95 -0.75
N LYS A 173 -6.50 1.41 -1.92
CA LYS A 173 -7.05 1.02 -3.23
C LYS A 173 -6.89 -0.48 -3.47
N LEU A 174 -5.68 -1.01 -3.23
CA LEU A 174 -5.40 -2.45 -3.36
C LEU A 174 -6.30 -3.28 -2.43
N LEU A 175 -6.52 -2.83 -1.19
CA LEU A 175 -7.40 -3.53 -0.24
C LEU A 175 -8.87 -3.51 -0.69
N VAL A 176 -9.35 -2.42 -1.28
CA VAL A 176 -10.70 -2.35 -1.87
C VAL A 176 -10.83 -3.30 -3.05
N GLU A 177 -9.82 -3.37 -3.91
CA GLU A 177 -9.79 -4.27 -5.06
C GLU A 177 -9.79 -5.75 -4.64
N GLN A 178 -8.99 -6.10 -3.63
CA GLN A 178 -9.01 -7.44 -3.01
C GLN A 178 -10.39 -7.79 -2.47
N LYS A 179 -11.02 -6.90 -1.69
CA LYS A 179 -12.38 -7.13 -1.18
C LYS A 179 -13.42 -7.26 -2.29
N LYS A 180 -13.26 -6.55 -3.40
CA LYS A 180 -14.16 -6.68 -4.55
C LYS A 180 -14.04 -8.07 -5.17
N ILE A 181 -12.82 -8.57 -5.35
CA ILE A 181 -12.57 -9.93 -5.84
C ILE A 181 -13.15 -10.96 -4.86
N GLU A 182 -12.95 -10.79 -3.55
CA GLU A 182 -13.56 -11.67 -2.54
C GLU A 182 -15.10 -11.67 -2.63
N LEU A 183 -15.73 -10.50 -2.77
CA LEU A 183 -17.19 -10.41 -2.93
C LEU A 183 -17.67 -11.11 -4.21
N GLU A 184 -16.97 -10.94 -5.32
CA GLU A 184 -17.28 -11.64 -6.59
C GLU A 184 -17.14 -13.17 -6.44
N THR A 185 -16.10 -13.65 -5.74
CA THR A 185 -15.94 -15.09 -5.47
C THR A 185 -17.05 -15.64 -4.57
N ILE A 186 -17.49 -14.89 -3.54
CA ILE A 186 -18.62 -15.29 -2.70
C ILE A 186 -19.93 -15.32 -3.51
N GLN A 187 -20.15 -14.35 -4.39
CA GLN A 187 -21.33 -14.33 -5.26
C GLN A 187 -21.35 -15.51 -6.22
N THR A 188 -20.24 -15.83 -6.87
CA THR A 188 -20.12 -16.99 -7.77
C THR A 188 -20.30 -18.32 -7.01
N GLN A 189 -19.74 -18.45 -5.81
CA GLN A 189 -19.98 -19.60 -4.94
C GLN A 189 -21.46 -19.74 -4.56
N LYS A 190 -22.12 -18.63 -4.20
CA LYS A 190 -23.55 -18.62 -3.88
C LYS A 190 -24.40 -19.05 -5.07
N GLN A 191 -24.08 -18.59 -6.27
CA GLN A 191 -24.75 -19.02 -7.51
C GLN A 191 -24.51 -20.51 -7.80
N ALA A 192 -23.29 -21.00 -7.60
CA ALA A 192 -22.98 -22.42 -7.76
C ALA A 192 -23.76 -23.30 -6.77
N ILE A 193 -23.87 -22.88 -5.50
CA ILE A 193 -24.67 -23.57 -4.49
C ILE A 193 -26.17 -23.54 -4.86
N ALA A 194 -26.68 -22.42 -5.37
CA ALA A 194 -28.07 -22.32 -5.82
C ALA A 194 -28.36 -23.30 -6.97
N LEU A 195 -27.49 -23.35 -7.98
CA LEU A 195 -27.57 -24.31 -9.09
C LEU A 195 -27.48 -25.76 -8.62
N GLN A 196 -26.62 -26.07 -7.64
CA GLN A 196 -26.55 -27.41 -7.05
C GLN A 196 -27.83 -27.79 -6.30
N LYS A 197 -28.43 -26.85 -5.55
CA LYS A 197 -29.72 -27.06 -4.87
C LYS A 197 -30.86 -27.31 -5.87
N GLU A 198 -30.90 -26.56 -6.96
CA GLU A 198 -31.90 -26.73 -8.02
C GLU A 198 -31.75 -28.09 -8.70
N LYS A 199 -30.52 -28.49 -9.06
CA LYS A 199 -30.25 -29.84 -9.58
C LYS A 199 -30.67 -30.95 -8.61
N ALA A 200 -30.44 -30.75 -7.31
CA ALA A 200 -30.86 -31.70 -6.29
C ALA A 200 -32.38 -31.78 -6.14
N GLN A 201 -33.11 -30.66 -6.29
CA GLN A 201 -34.57 -30.66 -6.32
C GLN A 201 -35.11 -31.40 -7.53
N ILE A 202 -34.59 -31.12 -8.73
CA ILE A 202 -34.98 -31.84 -9.95
C ILE A 202 -34.72 -33.34 -9.82
N LEU A 203 -33.59 -33.74 -9.23
CA LEU A 203 -33.30 -35.15 -8.96
C LEU A 203 -34.30 -35.77 -7.98
N LYS A 204 -34.67 -35.05 -6.91
CA LYS A 204 -35.70 -35.53 -5.97
C LYS A 204 -37.05 -35.70 -6.65
N GLU A 205 -37.45 -34.75 -7.49
CA GLU A 205 -38.69 -34.83 -8.27
C GLU A 205 -38.67 -36.04 -9.20
N LYS A 206 -37.60 -36.25 -9.96
CA LYS A 206 -37.43 -37.44 -10.82
C LYS A 206 -37.50 -38.75 -10.05
N VAL A 207 -36.93 -38.80 -8.84
CA VAL A 207 -37.01 -40.00 -7.98
C VAL A 207 -38.44 -40.22 -7.49
N ILE A 208 -39.19 -39.16 -7.17
CA ILE A 208 -40.61 -39.27 -6.80
C ILE A 208 -41.44 -39.74 -8.00
N GLU A 209 -41.22 -39.17 -9.18
CA GLU A 209 -41.86 -39.58 -10.43
C GLU A 209 -41.58 -41.06 -10.74
N GLU A 210 -40.32 -41.48 -10.65
CA GLU A 210 -39.95 -42.88 -10.91
C GLU A 210 -40.56 -43.83 -9.87
N LYS A 211 -40.64 -43.42 -8.59
CA LYS A 211 -41.34 -44.20 -7.56
C LYS A 211 -42.83 -44.33 -7.87
N LEU A 212 -43.50 -43.24 -8.23
CA LEU A 212 -44.91 -43.27 -8.64
C LEU A 212 -45.11 -44.19 -9.85
N LEU A 213 -44.23 -44.11 -10.85
CA LEU A 213 -44.28 -44.94 -12.06
C LEU A 213 -44.04 -46.43 -11.75
N ARG A 214 -43.21 -46.74 -10.75
CA ARG A 214 -43.03 -48.11 -10.26
C ARG A 214 -44.25 -48.60 -9.48
N GLU A 215 -44.89 -47.74 -8.70
CA GLU A 215 -46.12 -48.07 -7.98
C GLU A 215 -47.29 -48.30 -8.93
N THR A 216 -47.47 -47.47 -9.96
CA THR A 216 -48.50 -47.70 -10.99
C THR A 216 -48.25 -49.00 -11.74
N LYS A 217 -47.02 -49.27 -12.18
CA LYS A 217 -46.66 -50.56 -12.81
C LYS A 217 -46.93 -51.75 -11.90
N LYS A 218 -46.65 -51.63 -10.60
CA LYS A 218 -46.99 -52.67 -9.63
C LYS A 218 -48.50 -52.87 -9.53
N GLN A 219 -49.28 -51.79 -9.43
CA GLN A 219 -50.74 -51.86 -9.39
C GLN A 219 -51.30 -52.49 -10.68
N GLU A 220 -50.82 -52.09 -11.85
CA GLU A 220 -51.18 -52.69 -13.13
C GLU A 220 -50.83 -54.18 -13.19
N SER A 221 -49.67 -54.59 -12.68
CA SER A 221 -49.29 -56.01 -12.61
C SER A 221 -50.18 -56.82 -11.67
N ILE A 222 -50.62 -56.23 -10.56
CA ILE A 222 -51.55 -56.84 -9.60
C ILE A 222 -52.95 -56.96 -10.24
N GLU A 223 -53.41 -55.94 -10.97
CA GLU A 223 -54.68 -56.00 -11.70
C GLU A 223 -54.67 -57.04 -12.81
N LEU A 224 -53.57 -57.15 -13.55
CA LEU A 224 -53.36 -58.19 -14.56
C LEU A 224 -53.37 -59.59 -13.94
N GLN A 225 -52.68 -59.80 -12.81
CA GLN A 225 -52.73 -61.06 -12.07
C GLN A 225 -54.15 -61.40 -11.61
N LYS A 226 -54.88 -60.44 -11.06
CA LYS A 226 -56.30 -60.66 -10.66
C LYS A 226 -57.19 -61.02 -11.84
N LYS A 227 -56.98 -60.42 -13.02
CA LYS A 227 -57.72 -60.78 -14.24
C LYS A 227 -57.41 -62.21 -14.68
N LEU A 228 -56.13 -62.60 -14.67
CA LEU A 228 -55.70 -63.96 -14.96
C LEU A 228 -56.24 -64.99 -13.96
N GLU A 229 -56.29 -64.65 -12.67
CA GLU A 229 -56.90 -65.50 -11.64
C GLU A 229 -58.40 -65.67 -11.86
N LEU A 230 -59.12 -64.60 -12.17
CA LEU A 230 -60.54 -64.65 -12.52
C LEU A 230 -60.81 -65.48 -13.79
N GLU A 231 -59.91 -65.42 -14.76
CA GLU A 231 -60.00 -66.21 -16.00
C GLU A 231 -59.71 -67.69 -15.73
N ASN A 232 -58.67 -68.00 -14.96
CA ASN A 232 -58.39 -69.36 -14.49
C ASN A 232 -59.55 -69.93 -13.65
N GLU A 233 -60.18 -69.14 -12.78
CA GLU A 233 -61.37 -69.57 -12.03
C GLU A 233 -62.55 -69.90 -12.97
N ARG A 234 -62.74 -69.11 -14.04
CA ARG A 234 -63.76 -69.42 -15.06
C ARG A 234 -63.43 -70.72 -15.77
N ASP A 235 -62.19 -70.93 -16.17
CA ASP A 235 -61.75 -72.15 -16.85
C ASP A 235 -61.89 -73.38 -15.94
N ILE A 236 -61.58 -73.25 -14.65
CA ILE A 236 -61.80 -74.31 -13.65
C ILE A 236 -63.29 -74.63 -13.51
N ARG A 237 -64.18 -73.63 -13.51
CA ARG A 237 -65.63 -73.85 -13.46
C ARG A 237 -66.14 -74.57 -14.72
N VAL A 238 -65.70 -74.13 -15.90
CA VAL A 238 -66.05 -74.78 -17.17
C VAL A 238 -65.54 -76.22 -17.21
N ALA A 239 -64.30 -76.47 -16.77
CA ALA A 239 -63.76 -77.82 -16.68
C ALA A 239 -64.51 -78.70 -15.65
N ALA A 240 -64.95 -78.13 -14.53
CA ALA A 240 -65.78 -78.82 -13.54
C ALA A 240 -67.17 -79.18 -14.09
N GLU A 241 -67.80 -78.28 -14.86
CA GLU A 241 -69.07 -78.54 -15.54
C GLU A 241 -68.92 -79.64 -16.61
N ILE A 242 -67.84 -79.63 -17.39
CA ILE A 242 -67.54 -80.69 -18.36
C ILE A 242 -67.33 -82.03 -17.66
N ARG A 243 -66.60 -82.07 -16.53
CA ARG A 243 -66.45 -83.29 -15.72
C ARG A 243 -67.78 -83.78 -15.16
N LYS A 244 -68.65 -82.87 -14.72
CA LYS A 244 -70.00 -83.21 -14.25
C LYS A 244 -70.84 -83.81 -15.37
N MET A 245 -70.82 -83.22 -16.57
CA MET A 245 -71.48 -83.78 -17.75
C MET A 245 -70.91 -85.14 -18.16
N GLN A 246 -69.59 -85.34 -18.07
CA GLN A 246 -68.96 -86.64 -18.33
C GLN A 246 -69.35 -87.70 -17.29
N LEU A 247 -69.45 -87.32 -16.02
CA LEU A 247 -69.94 -88.19 -14.95
C LEU A 247 -71.40 -88.56 -15.14
N GLU A 248 -72.28 -87.60 -15.45
CA GLU A 248 -73.69 -87.84 -15.76
C GLU A 248 -73.85 -88.77 -16.97
N LYS A 249 -73.03 -88.60 -18.01
CA LYS A 249 -73.02 -89.48 -19.18
C LYS A 249 -72.53 -90.89 -18.84
N SER A 250 -71.50 -91.03 -18.00
CA SER A 250 -71.06 -92.34 -17.52
C SER A 250 -72.09 -93.02 -16.60
N MET A 251 -72.85 -92.24 -15.83
CA MET A 251 -73.94 -92.76 -15.00
C MET A 251 -75.12 -93.24 -15.83
N GLN A 252 -75.42 -92.56 -16.95
CA GLN A 252 -76.39 -93.03 -17.93
C GLN A 252 -75.95 -94.33 -18.63
N ASP A 253 -74.67 -94.46 -18.97
CA ASP A 253 -74.14 -95.71 -19.56
C ASP A 253 -74.17 -96.88 -18.55
N ILE A 254 -73.92 -96.63 -17.26
CA ILE A 254 -74.04 -97.66 -16.21
C ILE A 254 -75.52 -98.06 -16.01
N ALA A 255 -76.46 -97.12 -16.07
CA ALA A 255 -77.89 -97.41 -15.99
C ALA A 255 -78.39 -98.26 -17.18
N GLY A 256 -77.90 -97.98 -18.40
CA GLY A 256 -78.22 -98.78 -19.59
C GLY A 256 -77.65 -100.21 -19.56
N GLN A 257 -76.50 -100.42 -18.91
CA GLN A 257 -75.92 -101.77 -18.74
C GLN A 257 -76.67 -102.62 -17.70
N TRP A 258 -77.32 -102.00 -16.71
CA TRP A 258 -78.15 -102.71 -15.73
C TRP A 258 -79.50 -103.19 -16.30
N GLU A 259 -80.12 -102.42 -17.21
CA GLU A 259 -81.37 -102.83 -17.87
C GLU A 259 -81.21 -104.03 -18.82
N GLN A 260 -80.01 -104.29 -19.36
CA GLN A 260 -79.75 -105.46 -20.22
C GLN A 260 -79.50 -106.78 -19.47
N GLN A 261 -79.24 -106.76 -18.15
CA GLN A 261 -78.97 -107.98 -17.37
C GLN A 261 -80.21 -108.60 -16.68
N LEU A 262 -81.36 -107.92 -16.65
CA LEU A 262 -82.59 -108.41 -16.00
C LEU A 262 -83.65 -109.00 -16.96
N GLY A 263 -83.37 -109.07 -18.27
CA GLY A 263 -84.31 -109.53 -19.30
C GLY A 263 -84.05 -110.91 -19.93
N LYS A 264 -83.05 -111.68 -19.47
CA LYS A 264 -82.70 -113.01 -20.01
C LYS A 264 -82.31 -113.99 -18.90
N ASN A 265 -83.30 -114.54 -18.18
CA ASN A 265 -83.22 -115.84 -17.49
C ASN A 265 -84.61 -116.27 -16.96
N SER A 266 -85.60 -116.28 -17.85
CA SER A 266 -86.85 -117.03 -17.68
C SER A 266 -87.11 -117.78 -18.97
N ASP A 267 -86.71 -119.05 -19.01
CA ASP A 267 -87.32 -120.17 -19.73
C ASP A 267 -86.24 -121.22 -20.04
N ILE A 268 -86.33 -122.36 -19.35
CA ILE A 268 -86.46 -123.72 -19.91
C ILE A 268 -86.45 -124.70 -18.73
N SER A 269 -87.66 -125.12 -18.36
CA SER A 269 -87.98 -126.44 -17.83
C SER A 269 -88.27 -127.37 -19.02
N GLU A 270 -87.84 -128.64 -18.90
CA GLU A 270 -88.40 -129.89 -19.46
C GLU A 270 -87.37 -130.81 -20.14
N SER A 271 -87.38 -132.06 -19.65
CA SER A 271 -86.63 -133.29 -20.01
C SER A 271 -85.27 -133.50 -19.36
#